data_AF-A0A8B3FJF9-F1
#
_entry.id   AF-A0A8B3FJF9-F1
#
_cell.length_a   1.000
_cell.length_b   1.000
_cell.length_c   1.000
_cell.angle_alpha   90.00
_cell.angle_beta   90.00
_cell.angle_gamma   90.00
#
_symmetry.space_group_name_H-M   'P 1'
#
loop_
_entity.id
_entity.type
_entity.pdbx_description
1 polymer ?
#
loop_
_entity_poly.entity_id
_entity_poly.type
_entity_poly.pdbx_seq_one_letter_code
_entity_poly.pdbx_strand_id
1 'polypeptide(L)'
;MVTQKGTLEGAITDFADKCSWCKINTSGITTALASFETNNANEVRWVDTVAAAFEAAGGSGTVSSLSDVTLAECLAAAGVAETRRPLDVTAPSIQGDPQTSGYADDPVNTTTGNFVEPETDLSFTGGAASLVFSRMYNSLSQVVGSFGPGWASSADERLTVDGEGAVWVQASGRHVVFPRLADGWDRADGDSFWLVRDGETGSLVVSDNAGGRWCFDRAGRPAWSSRGAGTRVDYEWAGGRLVGLWHEWGRGIRLEWDPDGSRVVALVASDGRRVDYAYDGSGRLTAAVSDGGATRTYVWNEQGLICRVTDPDGVVEVENTYNRLGQVTSQRSAFGRVSHYSYLPGGVTQVA
;
A
#
# COMPACT_ATOMS: atom_id res chain seq x y z
N MET A 1 -20.66 21.45 7.92
CA MET A 1 -19.48 22.33 8.08
C MET A 1 -18.61 22.12 6.85
N VAL A 2 -18.48 23.12 5.99
CA VAL A 2 -17.52 23.06 4.88
C VAL A 2 -16.17 23.37 5.51
N THR A 3 -15.31 22.36 5.65
CA THR A 3 -13.96 22.55 6.16
C THR A 3 -13.21 23.44 5.17
N GLN A 4 -12.93 24.68 5.56
CA GLN A 4 -12.17 25.60 4.73
C GLN A 4 -10.72 25.10 4.66
N LYS A 5 -10.09 25.16 3.49
CA LYS A 5 -8.69 24.75 3.25
C LYS A 5 -7.72 25.21 4.35
N GLY A 6 -7.86 26.46 4.79
CA GLY A 6 -7.04 27.02 5.87
C GLY A 6 -7.18 26.29 7.22
N THR A 7 -8.34 25.68 7.51
CA THR A 7 -8.54 24.84 8.70
C THR A 7 -7.77 23.52 8.59
N LEU A 8 -7.71 22.91 7.40
CA LEU A 8 -6.97 21.68 7.18
C LEU A 8 -5.46 21.93 7.23
N GLU A 9 -4.97 22.97 6.54
CA GLU A 9 -3.56 23.37 6.58
C GLU A 9 -3.12 23.73 8.01
N GLY A 10 -3.96 24.47 8.74
CA GLY A 10 -3.71 24.78 10.15
C GLY A 10 -3.63 23.53 11.04
N ALA A 11 -4.52 22.56 10.85
CA ALA A 11 -4.49 21.31 11.62
C ALA A 11 -3.27 20.44 11.29
N ILE A 12 -2.83 20.42 10.02
CA ILE A 12 -1.62 19.70 9.59
C ILE A 12 -0.37 20.31 10.24
N THR A 13 -0.24 21.64 10.20
CA THR A 13 0.88 22.35 10.84
C THR A 13 0.87 22.14 12.35
N ASP A 14 -0.28 22.29 13.01
CA ASP A 14 -0.42 22.07 14.45
C ASP A 14 -0.03 20.64 14.86
N PHE A 15 -0.41 19.65 14.06
CA PHE A 15 0.01 18.26 14.26
C PHE A 15 1.54 18.11 14.10
N ALA A 16 2.13 18.68 13.06
CA ALA A 16 3.57 18.61 12.81
C ALA A 16 4.38 19.27 13.94
N ASP A 17 3.88 20.35 14.51
CA ASP A 17 4.52 21.08 15.60
C ASP A 17 4.43 20.35 16.94
N LYS A 18 3.33 19.61 17.18
CA LYS A 18 3.06 18.96 18.47
C LYS A 18 3.43 17.47 18.52
N CYS A 19 3.47 16.79 17.38
CA CYS A 19 3.67 15.34 17.33
C CYS A 19 5.15 14.98 17.14
N SER A 20 5.81 14.55 18.23
CA SER A 20 7.21 14.12 18.19
C SER A 20 7.41 12.66 17.78
N TRP A 21 6.33 11.91 17.60
CA TRP A 21 6.36 10.43 17.52
C TRP A 21 6.11 9.89 16.12
N CYS A 22 5.45 10.68 15.27
CA CYS A 22 5.21 10.31 13.89
C CYS A 22 5.09 11.55 13.01
N LYS A 23 5.32 11.37 11.71
CA LYS A 23 5.07 12.39 10.70
C LYS A 23 3.96 11.92 9.79
N ILE A 24 3.08 12.84 9.40
CA ILE A 24 2.04 12.57 8.41
C ILE A 24 2.45 13.28 7.12
N ASN A 25 2.62 12.53 6.05
CA ASN A 25 2.74 13.11 4.73
C ASN A 25 1.33 13.33 4.16
N THR A 26 0.93 14.59 4.07
CA THR A 26 -0.37 15.02 3.53
C THR A 26 -0.24 15.76 2.20
N SER A 27 0.96 15.82 1.61
CA SER A 27 1.22 16.61 0.40
C SER A 27 0.31 16.21 -0.77
N GLY A 28 -0.01 14.91 -0.90
CA GLY A 28 -0.93 14.42 -1.92
C GLY A 28 -2.33 15.02 -1.80
N ILE A 29 -2.93 14.99 -0.62
CA ILE A 29 -4.29 15.50 -0.43
C ILE A 29 -4.36 17.03 -0.45
N THR A 30 -3.34 17.72 0.07
CA THR A 30 -3.29 19.19 0.05
C THR A 30 -3.01 19.74 -1.35
N THR A 31 -2.14 19.08 -2.13
CA THR A 31 -1.88 19.43 -3.55
C THR A 31 -3.11 19.16 -4.41
N ALA A 32 -3.81 18.04 -4.18
CA ALA A 32 -5.06 17.74 -4.87
C ALA A 32 -6.14 18.79 -4.55
N LEU A 33 -6.28 19.20 -3.29
CA LEU A 33 -7.24 20.23 -2.88
C LEU A 33 -6.91 21.58 -3.53
N ALA A 34 -5.64 21.98 -3.56
CA ALA A 34 -5.20 23.20 -4.24
C ALA A 34 -5.45 23.15 -5.76
N SER A 35 -5.24 21.99 -6.39
CA SER A 35 -5.53 21.76 -7.80
C SER A 35 -7.03 21.81 -8.09
N PHE A 36 -7.87 21.29 -7.19
CA PHE A 36 -9.33 21.38 -7.29
C PHE A 36 -9.82 22.82 -7.21
N GLU A 37 -9.31 23.62 -6.28
CA GLU A 37 -9.63 25.05 -6.19
C GLU A 37 -9.21 25.81 -7.45
N THR A 38 -8.00 25.52 -7.96
CA THR A 38 -7.48 26.14 -9.18
C THR A 38 -8.36 25.79 -10.39
N ASN A 39 -8.77 24.52 -10.53
CA ASN A 39 -9.70 24.09 -11.57
C ASN A 39 -11.03 24.84 -11.48
N ASN A 40 -11.63 24.92 -10.28
CA ASN A 40 -12.92 25.58 -10.11
C ASN A 40 -12.82 27.10 -10.37
N ALA A 41 -11.74 27.76 -9.96
CA ALA A 41 -11.51 29.17 -10.26
C ALA A 41 -11.34 29.41 -11.78
N ASN A 42 -10.67 28.50 -12.48
CA ASN A 42 -10.55 28.54 -13.93
C ASN A 42 -11.92 28.31 -14.62
N GLU A 43 -12.75 27.40 -14.11
CA GLU A 43 -14.12 27.17 -14.61
C GLU A 43 -15.02 28.39 -14.44
N VAL A 44 -14.94 29.09 -13.31
CA VAL A 44 -15.68 30.37 -13.12
C VAL A 44 -15.24 31.40 -14.16
N ARG A 45 -13.92 31.59 -14.34
CA ARG A 45 -13.41 32.52 -15.36
C ARG A 45 -13.83 32.12 -16.77
N TRP A 46 -13.89 30.82 -17.06
CA TRP A 46 -14.38 30.31 -18.34
C TRP A 46 -15.82 30.75 -18.58
N VAL A 47 -16.72 30.52 -17.60
CA VAL A 47 -18.13 30.91 -17.69
C VAL A 47 -18.28 32.43 -17.86
N ASP A 48 -17.56 33.21 -17.06
CA ASP A 48 -17.62 34.68 -17.12
C ASP A 48 -17.11 35.22 -18.47
N THR A 49 -16.03 34.63 -19.01
CA THR A 49 -15.46 35.02 -20.30
C THR A 49 -16.41 34.68 -21.45
N VAL A 50 -17.04 33.50 -21.41
CA VAL A 50 -18.04 33.09 -22.40
C VAL A 50 -19.24 34.04 -22.34
N ALA A 51 -19.76 34.32 -21.13
CA ALA A 51 -20.88 35.23 -20.94
C ALA A 51 -20.57 36.63 -21.49
N ALA A 52 -19.40 37.19 -21.14
CA ALA A 52 -18.96 38.50 -21.64
C ALA A 52 -18.82 38.53 -23.16
N ALA A 53 -18.33 37.45 -23.78
CA ALA A 53 -18.22 37.35 -25.24
C ALA A 53 -19.60 37.36 -25.92
N PHE A 54 -20.59 36.65 -25.36
CA PHE A 54 -21.97 36.68 -25.86
C PHE A 54 -22.66 38.02 -25.62
N GLU A 55 -22.44 38.66 -24.47
CA GLU A 55 -22.95 40.01 -24.18
C GLU A 55 -22.39 41.04 -25.16
N ALA A 56 -21.09 40.99 -25.45
CA ALA A 56 -20.44 41.89 -26.40
C ALA A 56 -20.91 41.67 -27.84
N ALA A 57 -21.26 40.43 -28.21
CA ALA A 57 -21.78 40.10 -29.53
C ALA A 57 -23.28 40.38 -29.69
N GLY A 58 -24.01 40.55 -28.57
CA GLY A 58 -25.46 40.63 -28.53
C GLY A 58 -26.04 42.05 -28.48
N GLY A 59 -27.33 42.16 -28.84
CA GLY A 59 -28.18 43.35 -28.68
C GLY A 59 -29.59 42.96 -28.25
N SER A 60 -30.30 43.84 -27.53
CA SER A 60 -31.59 43.50 -26.92
C SER A 60 -32.65 43.10 -27.95
N GLY A 61 -33.26 41.91 -27.75
CA GLY A 61 -34.36 41.40 -28.57
C GLY A 61 -33.97 40.60 -29.82
N THR A 62 -32.68 40.37 -30.08
CA THR A 62 -32.19 39.57 -31.21
C THR A 62 -31.29 38.42 -30.77
N VAL A 63 -31.56 37.21 -31.28
CA VAL A 63 -30.67 36.05 -31.07
C VAL A 63 -29.37 36.30 -31.82
N SER A 64 -28.26 36.36 -31.09
CA SER A 64 -26.92 36.60 -31.63
C SER A 64 -26.09 35.33 -31.50
N SER A 65 -25.34 34.98 -32.54
CA SER A 65 -24.48 33.79 -32.58
C SER A 65 -23.02 34.19 -32.58
N LEU A 66 -22.19 33.47 -31.82
CA LEU A 66 -20.75 33.61 -31.79
C LEU A 66 -20.11 32.36 -32.41
N SER A 67 -19.02 32.53 -33.17
CA SER A 67 -18.28 31.38 -33.71
C SER A 67 -17.38 30.76 -32.64
N ASP A 68 -17.19 29.44 -32.69
CA ASP A 68 -16.30 28.72 -31.77
C ASP A 68 -14.86 29.25 -31.84
N VAL A 69 -14.41 29.71 -33.01
CA VAL A 69 -13.08 30.32 -33.20
C VAL A 69 -12.96 31.62 -32.41
N THR A 70 -13.98 32.49 -32.48
CA THR A 70 -14.00 33.74 -31.72
C THR A 70 -14.05 33.49 -30.22
N LEU A 71 -14.81 32.47 -29.79
CA LEU A 71 -14.88 32.10 -28.38
C LEU A 71 -13.54 31.57 -27.86
N ALA A 72 -12.85 30.74 -28.64
CA ALA A 72 -11.52 30.24 -28.31
C ALA A 72 -10.48 31.37 -28.22
N GLU A 73 -10.53 32.37 -29.12
CA GLU A 73 -9.68 33.57 -29.05
C GLU A 73 -9.94 34.39 -27.77
N CYS A 74 -11.20 34.56 -27.38
CA CYS A 74 -11.55 35.24 -26.13
C CYS A 74 -11.03 34.49 -24.89
N LEU A 75 -11.18 33.16 -24.84
CA LEU A 75 -10.69 32.32 -23.75
C LEU A 75 -9.16 32.33 -23.65
N ALA A 76 -8.48 32.25 -24.80
CA ALA A 76 -7.02 32.35 -24.87
C ALA A 76 -6.52 33.73 -24.40
N ALA A 77 -7.18 34.82 -24.80
CA ALA A 77 -6.86 36.17 -24.36
C ALA A 77 -7.06 36.38 -22.85
N ALA A 78 -8.05 35.70 -22.26
CA ALA A 78 -8.31 35.70 -20.82
C ALA A 78 -7.38 34.74 -20.03
N GLY A 79 -6.53 33.97 -20.71
CA GLY A 79 -5.63 32.99 -20.10
C GLY A 79 -6.35 31.81 -19.43
N VAL A 80 -7.55 31.48 -19.92
CA VAL A 80 -8.39 30.40 -19.37
C VAL A 80 -7.99 29.08 -20.03
N ALA A 81 -7.71 28.05 -19.23
CA ALA A 81 -7.47 26.71 -19.74
C ALA A 81 -8.80 26.05 -20.15
N GLU A 82 -8.86 25.45 -21.33
CA GLU A 82 -10.07 24.79 -21.86
C GLU A 82 -10.32 23.40 -21.26
N THR A 83 -9.27 22.76 -20.75
CA THR A 83 -9.36 21.40 -20.20
C THR A 83 -9.06 21.38 -18.71
N ARG A 84 -9.97 20.76 -17.94
CA ARG A 84 -9.78 20.52 -16.52
C ARG A 84 -8.59 19.60 -16.29
N ARG A 85 -7.70 19.96 -15.37
CA ARG A 85 -6.59 19.09 -14.99
C ARG A 85 -7.11 17.92 -14.14
N PRO A 86 -6.71 16.67 -14.42
CA PRO A 86 -6.99 15.53 -13.55
C PRO A 86 -6.46 15.80 -12.14
N LEU A 87 -7.21 15.35 -11.13
CA LEU A 87 -6.75 15.38 -9.74
C LEU A 87 -6.10 14.04 -9.44
N ASP A 88 -4.82 14.07 -9.09
CA ASP A 88 -4.15 12.92 -8.49
C ASP A 88 -4.23 13.07 -6.97
N VAL A 89 -4.89 12.12 -6.31
CA VAL A 89 -5.10 12.15 -4.85
C VAL A 89 -4.31 11.01 -4.25
N THR A 90 -3.04 11.26 -3.94
CA THR A 90 -2.24 10.33 -3.16
C THR A 90 -2.77 10.28 -1.72
N ALA A 91 -3.06 9.07 -1.23
CA ALA A 91 -3.54 8.89 0.14
C ALA A 91 -2.45 9.34 1.15
N PRO A 92 -2.84 10.01 2.25
CA PRO A 92 -1.88 10.40 3.28
C PRO A 92 -1.31 9.16 3.98
N SER A 93 -0.02 9.20 4.30
CA SER A 93 0.69 8.12 5.01
C SER A 93 1.20 8.61 6.36
N ILE A 94 1.09 7.77 7.39
CA ILE A 94 1.62 8.01 8.74
C ILE A 94 2.92 7.20 8.91
N GLN A 95 3.99 7.81 9.41
CA GLN A 95 5.32 7.20 9.56
C GLN A 95 5.86 7.31 11.01
N GLY A 96 6.34 6.19 11.59
CA GLY A 96 7.08 6.13 12.87
C GLY A 96 7.00 4.76 13.62
N ASP A 97 8.16 4.13 13.86
CA ASP A 97 8.60 2.96 14.71
C ASP A 97 7.68 1.73 14.97
N PRO A 98 8.19 0.59 15.52
CA PRO A 98 7.50 -0.71 15.42
C PRO A 98 6.22 -0.71 16.24
N GLN A 99 5.15 -1.15 15.59
CA GLN A 99 3.79 -0.96 16.05
C GLN A 99 3.44 -1.88 17.23
N THR A 100 3.81 -1.50 18.45
CA THR A 100 3.16 -1.99 19.68
C THR A 100 2.25 -0.93 20.31
N SER A 101 2.35 0.33 19.88
CA SER A 101 1.39 1.38 20.20
C SER A 101 0.53 1.67 18.96
N GLY A 102 -0.78 1.45 19.09
CA GLY A 102 -1.74 1.64 18.00
C GLY A 102 -2.46 0.38 17.55
N TYR A 103 -2.25 -0.77 18.20
CA TYR A 103 -3.12 -1.94 18.08
C TYR A 103 -3.88 -2.15 19.39
N ALA A 104 -5.15 -2.52 19.29
CA ALA A 104 -5.92 -2.99 20.43
C ALA A 104 -6.56 -4.33 20.06
N ASP A 105 -6.37 -5.32 20.94
CA ASP A 105 -6.74 -6.72 20.70
C ASP A 105 -6.12 -7.34 19.46
N ASP A 106 -4.85 -7.01 19.18
CA ASP A 106 -4.01 -7.58 18.11
C ASP A 106 -4.74 -8.57 17.18
N PRO A 107 -5.09 -8.19 15.93
CA PRO A 107 -4.35 -7.24 15.10
C PRO A 107 -5.22 -6.13 14.44
N VAL A 108 -6.03 -5.39 15.21
CA VAL A 108 -6.71 -4.16 14.71
C VAL A 108 -5.89 -2.91 15.00
N ASN A 109 -5.48 -2.19 13.96
CA ASN A 109 -4.84 -0.89 14.12
C ASN A 109 -5.89 0.14 14.53
N THR A 110 -5.79 0.70 15.73
CA THR A 110 -6.73 1.69 16.25
C THR A 110 -6.64 3.04 15.55
N THR A 111 -5.55 3.35 14.84
CA THR A 111 -5.42 4.63 14.11
C THR A 111 -6.18 4.61 12.79
N THR A 112 -6.08 3.52 12.04
CA THR A 112 -6.66 3.41 10.69
C THR A 112 -7.94 2.57 10.67
N GLY A 113 -8.10 1.69 11.66
CA GLY A 113 -9.13 0.68 11.71
C GLY A 113 -8.90 -0.51 10.79
N ASN A 114 -7.70 -0.66 10.22
CA ASN A 114 -7.41 -1.83 9.40
C ASN A 114 -7.18 -3.06 10.28
N PHE A 115 -7.70 -4.18 9.81
CA PHE A 115 -7.33 -5.51 10.28
C PHE A 115 -6.14 -5.98 9.45
N VAL A 116 -5.10 -6.47 10.12
CA VAL A 116 -3.94 -7.05 9.45
C VAL A 116 -3.71 -8.48 9.92
N GLU A 117 -3.31 -9.38 9.04
CA GLU A 117 -3.07 -10.78 9.41
C GLU A 117 -1.69 -11.20 8.90
N PRO A 118 -0.65 -11.18 9.75
CA PRO A 118 0.68 -11.65 9.38
C PRO A 118 0.75 -13.18 9.44
N GLU A 119 1.31 -13.78 8.39
CA GLU A 119 1.45 -15.23 8.25
C GLU A 119 2.89 -15.59 7.91
N THR A 120 3.40 -16.63 8.58
CA THR A 120 4.67 -17.28 8.21
C THR A 120 4.37 -18.69 7.74
N ASP A 121 4.34 -18.87 6.42
CA ASP A 121 3.91 -20.14 5.84
C ASP A 121 5.03 -21.19 5.88
N LEU A 122 6.27 -20.79 5.57
CA LEU A 122 7.45 -21.64 5.68
C LEU A 122 8.64 -20.86 6.20
N SER A 123 9.26 -21.37 7.24
CA SER A 123 10.53 -20.88 7.78
C SER A 123 11.51 -22.02 8.03
N PHE A 124 12.79 -21.68 8.08
CA PHE A 124 13.85 -22.54 8.61
C PHE A 124 14.34 -21.98 9.95
N THR A 125 15.04 -22.80 10.73
CA THR A 125 15.63 -22.40 12.01
C THR A 125 17.15 -22.58 12.00
N GLY A 126 17.81 -22.11 13.06
CA GLY A 126 19.25 -22.20 13.21
C GLY A 126 19.98 -21.51 12.07
N GLY A 127 20.85 -22.25 11.39
CA GLY A 127 21.72 -21.73 10.36
C GLY A 127 21.06 -21.09 9.14
N ALA A 128 19.83 -21.50 8.82
CA ALA A 128 19.08 -20.98 7.68
C ALA A 128 17.89 -20.12 8.12
N ALA A 129 17.93 -19.55 9.34
CA ALA A 129 16.81 -18.81 9.91
C ALA A 129 16.41 -17.54 9.13
N SER A 130 17.26 -17.03 8.24
CA SER A 130 16.90 -15.93 7.34
C SER A 130 16.01 -16.37 6.16
N LEU A 131 15.93 -17.68 5.86
CA LEU A 131 15.06 -18.22 4.82
C LEU A 131 13.64 -18.40 5.37
N VAL A 132 12.81 -17.40 5.07
CA VAL A 132 11.40 -17.34 5.47
C VAL A 132 10.57 -16.88 4.29
N PHE A 133 9.44 -17.54 4.07
CA PHE A 133 8.37 -17.05 3.21
C PHE A 133 7.20 -16.59 4.09
N SER A 134 6.78 -15.34 3.90
CA SER A 134 5.70 -14.74 4.66
C SER A 134 4.73 -14.00 3.76
N ARG A 135 3.53 -13.78 4.30
CA ARG A 135 2.47 -12.98 3.68
C ARG A 135 1.73 -12.19 4.74
N MET A 136 1.08 -11.12 4.32
CA MET A 136 0.43 -10.14 5.17
C MET A 136 -0.89 -9.75 4.54
N TYR A 137 -1.99 -9.96 5.24
CA TYR A 137 -3.28 -9.39 4.86
C TYR A 137 -3.40 -7.97 5.41
N ASN A 138 -4.09 -7.11 4.69
CA ASN A 138 -4.49 -5.79 5.16
C ASN A 138 -5.87 -5.44 4.60
N SER A 139 -6.87 -5.28 5.48
CA SER A 139 -8.27 -5.02 5.07
C SER A 139 -8.49 -3.70 4.34
N LEU A 140 -7.57 -2.73 4.44
CA LEU A 140 -7.65 -1.47 3.70
C LEU A 140 -6.80 -1.47 2.41
N SER A 141 -6.01 -2.52 2.17
CA SER A 141 -5.24 -2.65 0.94
C SER A 141 -6.16 -2.91 -0.25
N GLN A 142 -6.02 -2.09 -1.29
CA GLN A 142 -6.70 -2.29 -2.58
C GLN A 142 -5.83 -3.09 -3.57
N VAL A 143 -4.64 -3.54 -3.14
CA VAL A 143 -3.71 -4.29 -3.97
C VAL A 143 -4.17 -5.75 -4.03
N VAL A 144 -4.11 -6.33 -5.23
CA VAL A 144 -4.21 -7.78 -5.44
C VAL A 144 -2.80 -8.32 -5.56
N GLY A 145 -2.32 -8.99 -4.52
CA GLY A 145 -1.01 -9.63 -4.52
C GLY A 145 -1.08 -11.08 -5.00
N SER A 146 0.04 -11.78 -4.86
CA SER A 146 0.21 -13.18 -5.29
C SER A 146 -0.72 -14.18 -4.58
N PHE A 147 -1.37 -13.76 -3.49
CA PHE A 147 -2.38 -14.53 -2.74
C PHE A 147 -3.79 -13.93 -2.83
N GLY A 148 -4.03 -13.05 -3.79
CA GLY A 148 -5.33 -12.43 -4.03
C GLY A 148 -5.49 -11.07 -3.34
N PRO A 149 -6.73 -10.53 -3.32
CA PRO A 149 -7.03 -9.19 -2.82
C PRO A 149 -6.61 -9.00 -1.36
N GLY A 150 -5.99 -7.85 -1.06
CA GLY A 150 -5.60 -7.48 0.30
C GLY A 150 -4.34 -8.16 0.83
N TRP A 151 -3.78 -9.13 0.09
CA TRP A 151 -2.55 -9.82 0.47
C TRP A 151 -1.30 -9.20 -0.18
N ALA A 152 -0.21 -9.14 0.58
CA ALA A 152 1.15 -8.96 0.10
C ALA A 152 2.03 -10.10 0.63
N SER A 153 3.10 -10.43 -0.07
CA SER A 153 3.99 -11.54 0.29
C SER A 153 5.42 -11.31 -0.17
N SER A 154 6.33 -12.22 0.20
CA SER A 154 7.71 -12.24 -0.33
C SER A 154 7.76 -12.31 -1.87
N ALA A 155 6.72 -12.82 -2.53
CA ALA A 155 6.61 -12.84 -3.99
C ALA A 155 6.22 -11.49 -4.62
N ASP A 156 5.67 -10.57 -3.82
CA ASP A 156 5.19 -9.25 -4.26
C ASP A 156 6.21 -8.13 -4.00
N GLU A 157 7.30 -8.46 -3.32
CA GLU A 157 8.38 -7.54 -2.96
C GLU A 157 9.05 -6.98 -4.23
N ARG A 158 9.20 -5.65 -4.29
CA ARG A 158 9.78 -4.97 -5.45
C ARG A 158 10.26 -3.56 -5.11
N LEU A 159 11.18 -3.05 -5.91
CA LEU A 159 11.66 -1.67 -5.85
C LEU A 159 11.33 -0.95 -7.17
N THR A 160 10.45 0.05 -7.11
CA THR A 160 10.15 0.89 -8.28
C THR A 160 10.95 2.18 -8.22
N VAL A 161 11.47 2.65 -9.36
CA VAL A 161 12.22 3.91 -9.47
C VAL A 161 11.56 4.77 -10.55
N ASP A 162 11.33 6.03 -10.24
CA ASP A 162 10.77 7.02 -11.17
C ASP A 162 11.52 8.38 -11.07
N GLY A 163 10.93 9.44 -11.63
CA GLY A 163 11.51 10.78 -11.61
C GLY A 163 11.55 11.44 -10.22
N GLU A 164 10.65 11.04 -9.33
CA GLU A 164 10.47 11.62 -7.99
C GLU A 164 11.29 10.86 -6.93
N GLY A 165 11.65 9.60 -7.19
CA GLY A 165 12.52 8.84 -6.31
C GLY A 165 12.47 7.34 -6.54
N ALA A 166 12.42 6.59 -5.44
CA ALA A 166 12.20 5.15 -5.45
C ALA A 166 11.25 4.72 -4.33
N VAL A 167 10.52 3.64 -4.55
CA VAL A 167 9.62 3.04 -3.55
C VAL A 167 9.90 1.56 -3.47
N TRP A 168 10.31 1.09 -2.28
CA TRP A 168 10.42 -0.32 -1.98
C TRP A 168 9.12 -0.80 -1.33
N VAL A 169 8.41 -1.69 -2.03
CA VAL A 169 7.29 -2.43 -1.48
C VAL A 169 7.85 -3.71 -0.85
N GLN A 170 7.76 -3.81 0.46
CA GLN A 170 8.23 -4.96 1.24
C GLN A 170 7.24 -6.13 1.17
N ALA A 171 7.68 -7.31 1.60
CA ALA A 171 6.83 -8.51 1.70
C ALA A 171 5.56 -8.33 2.56
N SER A 172 5.60 -7.39 3.52
CA SER A 172 4.44 -7.01 4.34
C SER A 172 3.45 -6.08 3.63
N GLY A 173 3.75 -5.64 2.41
CA GLY A 173 3.03 -4.59 1.70
C GLY A 173 3.40 -3.17 2.16
N ARG A 174 4.33 -3.01 3.10
CA ARG A 174 4.82 -1.69 3.53
C ARG A 174 5.59 -1.01 2.40
N HIS A 175 5.35 0.28 2.20
CA HIS A 175 6.07 1.11 1.24
C HIS A 175 7.15 1.92 1.98
N VAL A 176 8.39 1.80 1.55
CA VAL A 176 9.52 2.62 2.00
C VAL A 176 9.91 3.54 0.84
N VAL A 177 9.78 4.85 1.06
CA VAL A 177 9.98 5.87 0.02
C VAL A 177 11.37 6.47 0.17
N PHE A 178 12.12 6.54 -0.93
CA PHE A 178 13.43 7.16 -1.03
C PHE A 178 13.32 8.37 -1.98
N PRO A 179 13.24 9.61 -1.47
CA PRO A 179 13.17 10.80 -2.30
C PRO A 179 14.39 10.94 -3.21
N ARG A 180 14.21 11.55 -4.39
CA ARG A 180 15.34 11.84 -5.27
C ARG A 180 16.30 12.85 -4.63
N LEU A 181 17.60 12.57 -4.69
CA LEU A 181 18.64 13.50 -4.26
C LEU A 181 19.79 13.50 -5.28
N ALA A 182 19.83 14.57 -6.09
CA ALA A 182 20.73 14.67 -7.24
C ALA A 182 20.65 13.40 -8.12
N ASP A 183 21.79 12.77 -8.41
CA ASP A 183 21.85 11.55 -9.23
C ASP A 183 21.44 10.28 -8.46
N GLY A 184 21.27 10.35 -7.14
CA GLY A 184 20.93 9.24 -6.24
C GLY A 184 19.59 9.44 -5.53
N TRP A 185 19.54 8.99 -4.28
CA TRP A 185 18.37 9.08 -3.41
C TRP A 185 18.80 9.54 -2.02
N ASP A 186 17.90 10.24 -1.34
CA ASP A 186 18.06 10.58 0.07
C ASP A 186 17.78 9.34 0.96
N ARG A 187 17.91 9.53 2.27
CA ARG A 187 17.41 8.61 3.29
C ARG A 187 15.94 8.30 3.06
N ALA A 188 15.54 7.09 3.41
CA ALA A 188 14.14 6.72 3.39
C ALA A 188 13.32 7.60 4.34
N ASP A 189 12.15 8.03 3.89
CA ASP A 189 11.24 8.86 4.68
C ASP A 189 10.77 8.11 5.94
N GLY A 190 11.09 8.65 7.11
CA GLY A 190 10.69 8.08 8.39
C GLY A 190 11.38 6.76 8.75
N ASP A 191 12.46 6.40 8.05
CA ASP A 191 13.10 5.09 8.16
C ASP A 191 14.64 5.18 8.24
N SER A 192 15.23 4.12 8.80
CA SER A 192 16.69 3.95 8.84
C SER A 192 17.27 3.24 7.62
N PHE A 193 16.58 3.29 6.47
CA PHE A 193 17.06 2.74 5.20
C PHE A 193 17.72 3.78 4.30
N TRP A 194 18.62 3.33 3.43
CA TRP A 194 19.14 4.12 2.31
C TRP A 194 19.33 3.24 1.09
N LEU A 195 19.17 3.85 -0.09
CA LEU A 195 19.27 3.19 -1.38
C LEU A 195 20.50 3.67 -2.14
N VAL A 196 21.30 2.73 -2.63
CA VAL A 196 22.49 3.00 -3.46
C VAL A 196 22.39 2.21 -4.75
N ARG A 197 22.79 2.85 -5.86
CA ARG A 197 23.04 2.12 -7.12
C ARG A 197 24.49 1.65 -7.13
N ASP A 198 24.68 0.36 -7.30
CA ASP A 198 25.98 -0.25 -7.48
C ASP A 198 26.58 0.16 -8.84
N GLY A 199 27.80 0.71 -8.83
CA GLY A 199 28.42 1.30 -10.03
C GLY A 199 28.89 0.28 -11.07
N GLU A 200 29.18 -0.96 -10.66
CA GLU A 200 29.68 -2.00 -11.56
C GLU A 200 28.54 -2.80 -12.19
N THR A 201 27.59 -3.23 -11.37
CA THR A 201 26.47 -4.07 -11.79
C THR A 201 25.25 -3.25 -12.22
N GLY A 202 25.11 -2.02 -11.71
CA GLY A 202 23.91 -1.19 -11.87
C GLY A 202 22.73 -1.65 -10.99
N SER A 203 22.93 -2.66 -10.14
CA SER A 203 21.94 -3.15 -9.18
C SER A 203 21.60 -2.07 -8.16
N LEU A 204 20.42 -2.20 -7.56
CA LEU A 204 19.91 -1.27 -6.56
C LEU A 204 20.00 -1.95 -5.20
N VAL A 205 20.67 -1.34 -4.23
CA VAL A 205 20.93 -1.94 -2.93
C VAL A 205 20.36 -1.05 -1.83
N VAL A 206 19.32 -1.54 -1.17
CA VAL A 206 18.82 -0.96 0.08
C VAL A 206 19.65 -1.50 1.23
N SER A 207 20.02 -0.65 2.18
CA SER A 207 20.75 -1.04 3.39
C SER A 207 20.14 -0.41 4.65
N ASP A 208 20.35 -1.03 5.80
CA ASP A 208 19.97 -0.52 7.12
C ASP A 208 21.16 -0.42 8.09
N ASN A 209 20.93 0.19 9.26
CA ASN A 209 21.95 0.36 10.31
C ASN A 209 22.29 -0.94 11.05
N ALA A 210 21.46 -1.98 10.93
CA ALA A 210 21.65 -3.29 11.55
C ALA A 210 22.46 -4.24 10.65
N GLY A 211 22.94 -3.78 9.49
CA GLY A 211 23.71 -4.58 8.53
C GLY A 211 22.85 -5.36 7.53
N GLY A 212 21.54 -5.12 7.51
CA GLY A 212 20.63 -5.60 6.49
C GLY A 212 20.95 -5.00 5.12
N ARG A 213 20.91 -5.85 4.10
CA ARG A 213 21.07 -5.49 2.69
C ARG A 213 20.05 -6.24 1.85
N TRP A 214 19.38 -5.51 0.96
CA TRP A 214 18.45 -6.04 -0.03
C TRP A 214 18.89 -5.52 -1.39
N CYS A 215 19.31 -6.45 -2.25
CA CYS A 215 19.74 -6.15 -3.60
C CYS A 215 18.60 -6.44 -4.57
N PHE A 216 18.39 -5.52 -5.50
CA PHE A 216 17.41 -5.61 -6.57
C PHE A 216 18.12 -5.49 -7.90
N ASP A 217 17.63 -6.22 -8.90
CA ASP A 217 18.08 -6.05 -10.28
C ASP A 217 17.65 -4.69 -10.85
N ARG A 218 18.09 -4.37 -12.07
CA ARG A 218 17.76 -3.09 -12.72
C ARG A 218 16.26 -2.90 -13.01
N ALA A 219 15.49 -3.98 -13.01
CA ALA A 219 14.05 -3.95 -13.18
C ALA A 219 13.31 -3.84 -11.83
N GLY A 220 14.04 -3.76 -10.72
CA GLY A 220 13.45 -3.62 -9.38
C GLY A 220 13.03 -4.93 -8.73
N ARG A 221 13.40 -6.09 -9.29
CA ARG A 221 13.09 -7.38 -8.68
C ARG A 221 14.15 -7.73 -7.63
N PRO A 222 13.76 -8.21 -6.44
CA PRO A 222 14.71 -8.73 -5.45
C PRO A 222 15.63 -9.78 -6.07
N ALA A 223 16.93 -9.60 -5.93
CA ALA A 223 17.95 -10.55 -6.38
C ALA A 223 18.47 -11.38 -5.20
N TRP A 224 18.77 -10.73 -4.08
CA TRP A 224 19.14 -11.38 -2.84
C TRP A 224 18.95 -10.45 -1.64
N SER A 225 18.83 -11.03 -0.45
CA SER A 225 18.86 -10.30 0.83
C SER A 225 19.82 -10.97 1.81
N SER A 226 20.34 -10.19 2.76
CA SER A 226 21.27 -10.67 3.80
C SER A 226 21.26 -9.71 5.00
N ARG A 227 21.52 -10.23 6.20
CA ARG A 227 21.76 -9.43 7.43
C ARG A 227 23.16 -9.62 8.00
N GLY A 228 24.08 -10.15 7.20
CA GLY A 228 25.44 -10.49 7.62
C GLY A 228 25.91 -11.81 7.04
N ALA A 229 27.15 -12.18 7.33
CA ALA A 229 27.74 -13.43 6.85
C ALA A 229 26.89 -14.65 7.28
N GLY A 230 26.64 -15.58 6.35
CA GLY A 230 25.89 -16.81 6.63
C GLY A 230 24.37 -16.65 6.63
N THR A 231 23.83 -15.51 6.18
CA THR A 231 22.37 -15.23 6.18
C THR A 231 21.80 -14.94 4.79
N ARG A 232 22.60 -15.06 3.72
CA ARG A 232 22.18 -14.69 2.37
C ARG A 232 21.07 -15.61 1.87
N VAL A 233 20.02 -14.99 1.32
CA VAL A 233 18.93 -15.63 0.59
C VAL A 233 18.90 -15.05 -0.82
N ASP A 234 19.09 -15.91 -1.82
CA ASP A 234 18.98 -15.59 -3.24
C ASP A 234 17.55 -15.83 -3.74
N TYR A 235 17.08 -14.95 -4.63
CA TYR A 235 15.72 -14.95 -5.18
C TYR A 235 15.79 -15.38 -6.65
N GLU A 236 15.06 -16.44 -6.99
CA GLU A 236 15.03 -17.00 -8.33
C GLU A 236 13.76 -16.58 -9.06
N TRP A 237 13.92 -16.00 -10.25
CA TRP A 237 12.82 -15.49 -11.07
C TRP A 237 12.71 -16.21 -12.40
N ALA A 238 11.50 -16.56 -12.81
CA ALA A 238 11.19 -17.10 -14.13
C ALA A 238 9.91 -16.47 -14.68
N GLY A 239 9.92 -16.01 -15.93
CA GLY A 239 8.75 -15.38 -16.55
C GLY A 239 8.23 -14.14 -15.82
N GLY A 240 9.10 -13.43 -15.08
CA GLY A 240 8.72 -12.25 -14.28
C GLY A 240 8.11 -12.57 -12.91
N ARG A 241 8.09 -13.85 -12.50
CA ARG A 241 7.54 -14.31 -11.23
C ARG A 241 8.62 -14.93 -10.35
N LEU A 242 8.47 -14.78 -9.03
CA LEU A 242 9.35 -15.44 -8.07
C LEU A 242 9.03 -16.94 -8.08
N VAL A 243 10.03 -17.78 -8.33
CA VAL A 243 9.88 -19.24 -8.37
C VAL A 243 10.66 -19.94 -7.28
N GLY A 244 11.60 -19.26 -6.62
CA GLY A 244 12.35 -19.84 -5.53
C GLY A 244 13.08 -18.83 -4.65
N LEU A 245 13.30 -19.25 -3.42
CA LEU A 245 14.19 -18.62 -2.45
C LEU A 245 15.24 -19.65 -2.02
N TRP A 246 16.51 -19.29 -2.03
CA TRP A 246 17.62 -20.21 -1.75
C TRP A 246 18.58 -19.60 -0.74
N HIS A 247 18.73 -20.24 0.41
CA HIS A 247 19.74 -19.88 1.40
C HIS A 247 21.14 -20.30 0.91
N GLU A 248 22.18 -19.53 1.26
CA GLU A 248 23.57 -19.83 0.88
C GLU A 248 24.10 -21.18 1.40
N TRP A 249 23.38 -21.83 2.32
CA TRP A 249 23.69 -23.16 2.84
C TRP A 249 22.85 -24.28 2.19
N GLY A 250 22.21 -24.00 1.05
CA GLY A 250 21.55 -25.00 0.21
C GLY A 250 20.12 -25.37 0.60
N ARG A 251 19.54 -24.72 1.62
CA ARG A 251 18.10 -24.81 1.90
C ARG A 251 17.34 -23.92 0.92
N GLY A 252 16.14 -24.32 0.54
CA GLY A 252 15.30 -23.52 -0.35
C GLY A 252 13.81 -23.70 -0.14
N ILE A 253 13.05 -22.74 -0.67
CA ILE A 253 11.58 -22.73 -0.76
C ILE A 253 11.24 -22.46 -2.23
N ARG A 254 10.55 -23.39 -2.89
CA ARG A 254 10.03 -23.23 -4.26
C ARG A 254 8.58 -22.75 -4.22
N LEU A 255 8.22 -21.87 -5.14
CA LEU A 255 6.84 -21.41 -5.34
C LEU A 255 6.25 -22.10 -6.57
N GLU A 256 5.03 -22.61 -6.42
CA GLU A 256 4.21 -23.11 -7.52
C GLU A 256 3.08 -22.13 -7.79
N TRP A 257 2.92 -21.74 -9.05
CA TRP A 257 1.89 -20.82 -9.50
C TRP A 257 0.75 -21.57 -10.20
N ASP A 258 -0.46 -21.02 -10.19
CA ASP A 258 -1.55 -21.54 -11.01
C ASP A 258 -1.22 -21.48 -12.51
N PRO A 259 -1.95 -22.20 -13.38
CA PRO A 259 -1.62 -22.28 -14.81
C PRO A 259 -1.62 -20.93 -15.55
N ASP A 260 -2.45 -19.97 -15.13
CA ASP A 260 -2.42 -18.59 -15.65
C ASP A 260 -1.30 -17.74 -15.00
N GLY A 261 -0.78 -18.22 -13.85
CA GLY A 261 0.22 -17.63 -12.99
C GLY A 261 -0.18 -16.28 -12.42
N SER A 262 -1.46 -16.15 -12.10
CA SER A 262 -2.00 -15.05 -11.33
C SER A 262 -1.75 -15.22 -9.83
N ARG A 263 -1.66 -16.46 -9.33
CA ARG A 263 -1.59 -16.77 -7.89
C ARG A 263 -0.62 -17.89 -7.57
N VAL A 264 -0.04 -17.83 -6.38
CA VAL A 264 0.74 -18.93 -5.80
C VAL A 264 -0.23 -20.00 -5.28
N VAL A 265 -0.10 -21.24 -5.74
CA VAL A 265 -0.95 -22.37 -5.31
C VAL A 265 -0.27 -23.30 -4.33
N ALA A 266 1.07 -23.28 -4.27
CA ALA A 266 1.79 -23.98 -3.22
C ALA A 266 3.19 -23.43 -2.97
N LEU A 267 3.70 -23.71 -1.78
CA LEU A 267 5.12 -23.60 -1.45
C LEU A 267 5.69 -24.98 -1.12
N VAL A 268 6.92 -25.24 -1.56
CA VAL A 268 7.63 -26.50 -1.28
C VAL A 268 9.03 -26.22 -0.74
N ALA A 269 9.26 -26.57 0.52
CA ALA A 269 10.58 -26.49 1.15
C ALA A 269 11.48 -27.66 0.73
N SER A 270 12.79 -27.40 0.70
CA SER A 270 13.84 -28.38 0.40
C SER A 270 13.93 -29.57 1.38
N ASP A 271 13.29 -29.47 2.56
CA ASP A 271 13.19 -30.56 3.54
C ASP A 271 11.93 -31.42 3.39
N GLY A 272 11.14 -31.18 2.34
CA GLY A 272 9.93 -31.91 2.01
C GLY A 272 8.65 -31.25 2.50
N ARG A 273 8.72 -30.21 3.35
CA ARG A 273 7.53 -29.51 3.81
C ARG A 273 6.79 -28.83 2.65
N ARG A 274 5.46 -28.91 2.63
CA ARG A 274 4.60 -28.24 1.66
C ARG A 274 3.44 -27.51 2.35
N VAL A 275 3.03 -26.41 1.71
CA VAL A 275 1.80 -25.68 2.02
C VAL A 275 1.03 -25.48 0.72
N ASP A 276 -0.21 -25.96 0.66
CA ASP A 276 -1.12 -25.79 -0.47
C ASP A 276 -2.16 -24.70 -0.17
N TYR A 277 -2.51 -23.90 -1.17
CA TYR A 277 -3.44 -22.77 -1.03
C TYR A 277 -4.72 -22.98 -1.84
N ALA A 278 -5.85 -22.74 -1.20
CA ALA A 278 -7.16 -22.82 -1.85
C ALA A 278 -7.77 -21.43 -2.02
N TYR A 279 -8.43 -21.23 -3.16
CA TYR A 279 -9.07 -19.95 -3.53
C TYR A 279 -10.52 -20.17 -3.91
N ASP A 280 -11.36 -19.17 -3.66
CA ASP A 280 -12.71 -19.13 -4.22
C ASP A 280 -12.74 -18.65 -5.68
N GLY A 281 -13.93 -18.66 -6.30
CA GLY A 281 -14.13 -18.22 -7.68
C GLY A 281 -13.87 -16.73 -7.94
N SER A 282 -13.70 -15.92 -6.89
CA SER A 282 -13.30 -14.51 -6.98
C SER A 282 -11.80 -14.31 -6.75
N GLY A 283 -11.03 -15.40 -6.63
CA GLY A 283 -9.60 -15.36 -6.42
C GLY A 283 -9.18 -14.97 -5.00
N ARG A 284 -10.09 -15.06 -4.03
CA ARG A 284 -9.77 -14.81 -2.62
C ARG A 284 -9.28 -16.08 -1.96
N LEU A 285 -8.20 -15.97 -1.19
CA LEU A 285 -7.64 -17.10 -0.46
C LEU A 285 -8.60 -17.57 0.64
N THR A 286 -8.98 -18.84 0.63
CA THR A 286 -9.91 -19.43 1.62
C THR A 286 -9.23 -20.39 2.58
N ALA A 287 -8.09 -20.99 2.19
CA ALA A 287 -7.35 -21.89 3.08
C ALA A 287 -5.86 -21.97 2.73
N ALA A 288 -5.05 -22.23 3.77
CA ALA A 288 -3.66 -22.68 3.66
C ALA A 288 -3.54 -24.03 4.39
N VAL A 289 -3.10 -25.06 3.67
CA VAL A 289 -3.04 -26.45 4.15
C VAL A 289 -1.59 -26.88 4.22
N SER A 290 -1.08 -27.05 5.44
CA SER A 290 0.27 -27.56 5.68
C SER A 290 0.30 -29.08 5.63
N ASP A 291 1.50 -29.63 5.43
CA ASP A 291 1.73 -31.06 5.52
C ASP A 291 1.16 -31.68 6.81
N GLY A 292 0.50 -32.83 6.65
CA GLY A 292 -0.25 -33.47 7.73
C GLY A 292 -1.72 -33.02 7.81
N GLY A 293 -2.17 -32.11 6.96
CA GLY A 293 -3.58 -31.69 6.83
C GLY A 293 -3.99 -30.55 7.78
N ALA A 294 -3.04 -29.98 8.52
CA ALA A 294 -3.25 -28.80 9.35
C ALA A 294 -3.72 -27.64 8.45
N THR A 295 -4.96 -27.18 8.65
CA THR A 295 -5.63 -26.27 7.72
C THR A 295 -6.04 -24.98 8.41
N ARG A 296 -5.43 -23.87 8.01
CA ARG A 296 -5.85 -22.52 8.39
C ARG A 296 -6.88 -22.01 7.38
N THR A 297 -7.98 -21.40 7.83
CA THR A 297 -9.08 -20.96 6.94
C THR A 297 -9.42 -19.50 7.11
N TYR A 298 -9.86 -18.89 6.00
CA TYR A 298 -10.25 -17.50 5.91
C TYR A 298 -11.66 -17.39 5.34
N VAL A 299 -12.56 -16.76 6.11
CA VAL A 299 -13.93 -16.46 5.66
C VAL A 299 -14.02 -15.00 5.27
N TRP A 300 -14.62 -14.74 4.12
CA TRP A 300 -14.79 -13.41 3.56
C TRP A 300 -16.26 -12.96 3.69
N ASN A 301 -16.47 -11.70 4.03
CA ASN A 301 -17.81 -11.10 4.03
C ASN A 301 -18.23 -10.61 2.63
N GLU A 302 -19.44 -10.06 2.54
CA GLU A 302 -20.01 -9.53 1.30
C GLU A 302 -19.24 -8.32 0.73
N GLN A 303 -18.46 -7.62 1.55
CA GLN A 303 -17.60 -6.51 1.12
C GLN A 303 -16.26 -6.99 0.54
N GLY A 304 -16.00 -8.31 0.57
CA GLY A 304 -14.72 -8.86 0.15
C GLY A 304 -13.60 -8.62 1.18
N LEU A 305 -13.94 -8.58 2.46
CA LEU A 305 -12.98 -8.49 3.57
C LEU A 305 -12.99 -9.77 4.41
N ILE A 306 -11.83 -10.23 4.88
CA ILE A 306 -11.73 -11.36 5.81
C ILE A 306 -12.47 -11.01 7.10
N CYS A 307 -13.57 -11.69 7.38
CA CYS A 307 -14.35 -11.53 8.60
C CYS A 307 -14.11 -12.63 9.62
N ARG A 308 -13.41 -13.72 9.27
CA ARG A 308 -13.03 -14.76 10.23
C ARG A 308 -11.74 -15.45 9.81
N VAL A 309 -10.85 -15.66 10.78
CA VAL A 309 -9.68 -16.55 10.63
C VAL A 309 -9.84 -17.69 11.63
N THR A 310 -9.58 -18.91 11.18
CA THR A 310 -9.60 -20.10 12.03
C THR A 310 -8.30 -20.86 11.84
N ASP A 311 -7.64 -21.18 12.95
CA ASP A 311 -6.37 -21.87 12.98
C ASP A 311 -6.50 -23.37 12.62
N PRO A 312 -5.38 -24.09 12.46
CA PRO A 312 -5.41 -25.52 12.19
C PRO A 312 -6.06 -26.41 13.27
N ASP A 313 -6.16 -25.94 14.51
CA ASP A 313 -6.81 -26.65 15.62
C ASP A 313 -8.33 -26.40 15.66
N GLY A 314 -8.84 -25.57 14.76
CA GLY A 314 -10.25 -25.20 14.65
C GLY A 314 -10.65 -24.03 15.57
N VAL A 315 -9.69 -23.37 16.21
CA VAL A 315 -9.93 -22.20 17.05
C VAL A 315 -10.17 -20.99 16.16
N VAL A 316 -11.26 -20.28 16.43
CA VAL A 316 -11.56 -19.01 15.77
C VAL A 316 -10.71 -17.93 16.41
N GLU A 317 -9.55 -17.65 15.83
CA GLU A 317 -8.62 -16.66 16.38
C GLU A 317 -9.21 -15.25 16.34
N VAL A 318 -9.95 -14.95 15.27
CA VAL A 318 -10.56 -13.65 15.07
C VAL A 318 -11.87 -13.75 14.29
N GLU A 319 -12.86 -12.97 14.72
CA GLU A 319 -14.07 -12.71 13.96
C GLU A 319 -14.36 -11.20 13.97
N ASN A 320 -14.37 -10.58 12.78
CA ASN A 320 -14.46 -9.14 12.59
C ASN A 320 -15.76 -8.73 11.91
N THR A 321 -16.27 -7.57 12.31
CA THR A 321 -17.28 -6.81 11.58
C THR A 321 -16.69 -5.49 11.11
N TYR A 322 -17.20 -4.96 9.99
CA TYR A 322 -16.64 -3.78 9.35
C TYR A 322 -17.72 -2.72 9.09
N ASN A 323 -17.31 -1.46 9.12
CA ASN A 323 -18.12 -0.37 8.58
C ASN A 323 -18.00 -0.30 7.04
N ARG A 324 -18.75 0.62 6.42
CA ARG A 324 -18.74 0.86 4.97
C ARG A 324 -17.41 1.36 4.39
N LEU A 325 -16.46 1.75 5.23
CA LEU A 325 -15.12 2.19 4.84
C LEU A 325 -14.08 1.06 5.01
N GLY A 326 -14.50 -0.15 5.38
CA GLY A 326 -13.62 -1.29 5.60
C GLY A 326 -12.85 -1.25 6.93
N GLN A 327 -13.26 -0.38 7.86
CA GLN A 327 -12.67 -0.32 9.20
C GLN A 327 -13.40 -1.26 10.16
N VAL A 328 -12.66 -1.93 11.04
CA VAL A 328 -13.22 -2.89 12.01
C VAL A 328 -14.12 -2.18 13.02
N THR A 329 -15.36 -2.62 13.20
CA THR A 329 -16.29 -2.06 14.21
C THR A 329 -16.43 -2.94 15.44
N SER A 330 -16.18 -4.23 15.29
CA SER A 330 -16.14 -5.18 16.40
C SER A 330 -15.24 -6.34 16.03
N GLN A 331 -14.47 -6.81 17.00
CA GLN A 331 -13.64 -7.98 16.90
C GLN A 331 -13.93 -8.91 18.07
N ARG A 332 -14.09 -10.19 17.79
CA ARG A 332 -14.03 -11.28 18.77
C ARG A 332 -12.67 -11.96 18.66
N SER A 333 -11.94 -12.08 19.76
CA SER A 333 -10.67 -12.81 19.82
C SER A 333 -10.84 -14.31 20.09
N ALA A 334 -9.74 -15.06 19.97
CA ALA A 334 -9.64 -16.49 20.27
C ALA A 334 -10.20 -16.89 21.66
N PHE A 335 -10.10 -15.99 22.64
CA PHE A 335 -10.57 -16.21 24.00
C PHE A 335 -12.02 -15.77 24.23
N GLY A 336 -12.73 -15.38 23.16
CA GLY A 336 -14.13 -14.98 23.18
C GLY A 336 -14.38 -13.54 23.64
N ARG A 337 -13.31 -12.77 23.98
CA ARG A 337 -13.43 -11.34 24.28
C ARG A 337 -13.91 -10.62 23.03
N VAL A 338 -14.89 -9.74 23.21
CA VAL A 338 -15.40 -8.87 22.15
C VAL A 338 -14.99 -7.45 22.46
N SER A 339 -14.30 -6.81 21.53
CA SER A 339 -13.99 -5.39 21.58
C SER A 339 -14.75 -4.64 20.49
N HIS A 340 -15.19 -3.44 20.82
CA HIS A 340 -15.91 -2.54 19.92
C HIS A 340 -15.08 -1.29 19.62
N TYR A 341 -15.05 -0.89 18.36
CA TYR A 341 -14.24 0.23 17.89
C TYR A 341 -15.16 1.33 17.36
N SER A 342 -14.95 2.55 17.84
CA SER A 342 -15.62 3.75 17.35
C SER A 342 -14.59 4.76 16.90
N TYR A 343 -14.59 5.07 15.60
CA TYR A 343 -13.70 6.07 14.99
C TYR A 343 -14.38 7.44 15.03
N LEU A 344 -13.87 8.32 15.88
CA LEU A 344 -14.42 9.66 16.14
C LEU A 344 -13.64 10.73 15.34
N PRO A 345 -14.23 11.92 15.11
CA PRO A 345 -13.52 13.04 14.52
C PRO A 345 -12.23 13.40 15.28
N GLY A 346 -11.22 13.87 14.55
CA GLY A 346 -9.93 14.26 15.14
C GLY A 346 -8.93 13.11 15.32
N GLY A 347 -9.17 11.95 14.69
CA GLY A 347 -8.26 10.80 14.78
C GLY A 347 -8.33 10.06 16.12
N VAL A 348 -9.43 10.24 16.85
CA VAL A 348 -9.66 9.59 18.14
C VAL A 348 -10.40 8.27 17.90
N THR A 349 -9.86 7.18 18.44
CA THR A 349 -10.53 5.88 18.43
C THR A 349 -10.86 5.47 19.85
N GLN A 350 -12.14 5.20 20.09
CA GLN A 350 -12.61 4.61 21.33
C GLN A 350 -12.68 3.09 21.17
N VAL A 351 -12.10 2.37 22.13
CA VAL A 351 -12.18 0.91 22.23
C VAL A 351 -12.91 0.56 23.53
N ALA A 352 -13.95 -0.26 23.43
CA ALA A 352 -14.78 -0.69 24.56
C ALA A 352 -14.85 -2.21 24.66
#